data_AF-A0A7C4GWV3-F1
#
_entry.id   AF-A0A7C4GWV3-F1
#
_cell.length_a   1.000
_cell.length_b   1.000
_cell.length_c   1.000
_cell.angle_alpha   90.00
_cell.angle_beta   90.00
_cell.angle_gamma   90.00
#
_symmetry.space_group_name_H-M   'P 1'
#
loop_
_entity.id
_entity.type
_entity.pdbx_description
1 polymer ?
#
loop_
_entity_poly.entity_id
_entity_poly.type
_entity_poly.pdbx_seq_one_letter_code
_entity_poly.pdbx_strand_id
1 'polypeptide(L)'
;MVKPAVPISFEEFKFSVDEIEEFLRGGPPDERFQKPFPPKIYRLKSGEPIIVRPATKDEAPAMLQTLRQLIDPKYDKDFYHLVAVRTYSEILAWAQNRLKDGYVIVATNTEGELMGLVNHRFVNEEICISLHTIVFKRAERLGLFLYAAKIEHAFDVVGVNEWWATFESPFGFRMGFRLQHTTKPWPQVQHELGGARVYYITREQWNKSVKPYITSIGLMGERPVPEDMLKKTIPLKPTSKFEIEF
;
A
#
# COMPACT_ATOMS: atom_id res chain seq x y z
N MET A 1 5.36 48.10 7.87
CA MET A 1 6.41 47.08 7.66
C MET A 1 7.55 47.36 8.62
N VAL A 2 7.98 46.34 9.38
CA VAL A 2 9.14 46.45 10.28
C VAL A 2 10.40 46.25 9.43
N LYS A 3 11.36 47.18 9.51
CA LYS A 3 12.66 47.05 8.82
C LYS A 3 13.64 46.23 9.69
N PRO A 4 14.58 45.49 9.10
CA PRO A 4 15.63 44.80 9.84
C PRO A 4 16.41 45.78 10.73
N ALA A 5 16.84 45.33 11.92
CA ALA A 5 17.58 46.15 12.88
C ALA A 5 19.02 46.49 12.43
N VAL A 6 19.50 45.86 11.36
CA VAL A 6 20.83 46.02 10.78
C VAL A 6 20.75 45.99 9.25
N PRO A 7 21.74 46.53 8.52
CA PRO A 7 21.81 46.42 7.06
C PRO A 7 21.83 44.95 6.60
N ILE A 8 21.02 44.63 5.59
CA ILE A 8 20.98 43.32 4.93
C ILE A 8 21.44 43.49 3.48
N SER A 9 22.25 42.56 2.97
CA SER A 9 22.89 42.65 1.65
C SER A 9 21.94 42.44 0.45
N PHE A 10 20.66 42.17 0.69
CA PHE A 10 19.65 41.94 -0.33
C PHE A 10 18.28 42.41 0.19
N GLU A 11 17.37 42.74 -0.74
CA GLU A 11 16.04 43.25 -0.41
C GLU A 11 14.94 42.19 -0.57
N GLU A 12 15.17 41.19 -1.42
CA GLU A 12 14.21 40.12 -1.72
C GLU A 12 14.92 38.79 -2.01
N PHE A 13 14.24 37.68 -1.72
CA PHE A 13 14.60 36.36 -2.22
C PHE A 13 13.72 36.02 -3.44
N LYS A 14 14.33 35.47 -4.49
CA LYS A 14 13.60 34.90 -5.65
C LYS A 14 13.83 33.41 -5.68
N PHE A 15 12.74 32.66 -5.61
CA PHE A 15 12.73 31.20 -5.78
C PHE A 15 11.91 30.87 -7.02
N SER A 16 12.44 30.02 -7.88
CA SER A 16 11.66 29.37 -8.94
C SER A 16 10.70 28.34 -8.34
N VAL A 17 9.66 27.99 -9.11
CA VAL A 17 8.73 26.91 -8.70
C VAL A 17 9.48 25.60 -8.55
N ASP A 18 10.47 25.32 -9.40
CA ASP A 18 11.26 24.08 -9.33
C ASP A 18 12.09 24.01 -8.04
N GLU A 19 12.71 25.12 -7.62
CA GLU A 19 13.41 25.18 -6.33
C GLU A 19 12.44 24.98 -5.16
N ILE A 20 11.26 25.60 -5.21
CA ILE A 20 10.22 25.37 -4.20
C ILE A 20 9.81 23.89 -4.18
N GLU A 21 9.66 23.27 -5.35
CA GLU A 21 9.30 21.86 -5.48
C GLU A 21 10.31 20.91 -4.84
N GLU A 22 11.60 21.25 -4.80
CA GLU A 22 12.60 20.45 -4.08
C GLU A 22 12.35 20.39 -2.57
N PHE A 23 11.80 21.47 -1.98
CA PHE A 23 11.43 21.52 -0.57
C PHE A 23 10.07 20.87 -0.30
N LEU A 24 9.15 20.94 -1.26
CA LEU A 24 7.78 20.45 -1.09
C LEU A 24 7.63 18.96 -1.43
N ARG A 25 8.47 18.41 -2.31
CA ARG A 25 8.43 16.98 -2.61
C ARG A 25 9.04 16.21 -1.44
N GLY A 26 8.54 15.00 -1.21
CA GLY A 26 9.31 14.06 -0.40
C GLY A 26 10.67 13.89 -1.05
N GLY A 27 11.76 13.97 -0.27
CA GLY A 27 13.10 13.67 -0.78
C GLY A 27 13.12 12.33 -1.54
N PRO A 28 14.10 12.10 -2.43
CA PRO A 28 14.18 10.86 -3.20
C PRO A 28 13.98 9.63 -2.30
N PRO A 29 13.22 8.61 -2.76
CA PRO A 29 12.99 7.44 -1.95
C PRO A 29 14.33 6.76 -1.64
N ASP A 30 14.48 6.28 -0.41
CA ASP A 30 15.68 5.53 -0.03
C ASP A 30 15.73 4.20 -0.80
N GLU A 31 16.82 3.95 -1.52
CA GLU A 31 16.99 2.76 -2.37
C GLU A 31 16.78 1.45 -1.60
N ARG A 32 17.07 1.43 -0.29
CA ARG A 32 16.88 0.27 0.58
C ARG A 32 15.42 -0.15 0.69
N PHE A 33 14.52 0.83 0.59
CA PHE A 33 13.07 0.65 0.65
C PHE A 33 12.43 0.37 -0.72
N GLN A 34 13.21 0.53 -1.80
CA GLN A 34 12.75 0.32 -3.18
C GLN A 34 13.11 -1.06 -3.74
N LYS A 35 13.55 -2.00 -2.90
CA LYS A 35 13.80 -3.40 -3.32
C LYS A 35 12.53 -3.98 -3.95
N PRO A 36 12.60 -4.60 -5.15
CA PRO A 36 11.41 -5.07 -5.84
C PRO A 36 10.77 -6.26 -5.12
N PHE A 37 9.46 -6.20 -4.88
CA PHE A 37 8.68 -7.33 -4.43
C PHE A 37 8.74 -8.46 -5.49
N PRO A 38 9.20 -9.68 -5.14
CA PRO A 38 9.26 -10.77 -6.11
C PRO A 38 7.85 -11.19 -6.54
N PRO A 39 7.51 -11.09 -7.85
CA PRO A 39 6.18 -11.45 -8.33
C PRO A 39 5.77 -12.86 -7.94
N LYS A 40 4.47 -13.07 -7.69
CA LYS A 40 3.91 -14.38 -7.32
C LYS A 40 2.52 -14.59 -7.90
N ILE A 41 2.14 -15.87 -8.00
CA ILE A 41 0.81 -16.29 -8.43
C ILE A 41 -0.03 -16.64 -7.20
N TYR A 42 -1.27 -16.14 -7.16
CA TYR A 42 -2.31 -16.62 -6.27
C TYR A 42 -3.39 -17.32 -7.09
N ARG A 43 -3.77 -18.53 -6.71
CA ARG A 43 -4.87 -19.24 -7.37
C ARG A 43 -6.16 -19.02 -6.61
N LEU A 44 -7.15 -18.49 -7.30
CA LEU A 44 -8.53 -18.54 -6.86
C LEU A 44 -8.97 -20.02 -6.73
N LYS A 45 -9.93 -20.32 -5.86
CA LYS A 45 -10.64 -21.61 -5.79
C LYS A 45 -11.28 -21.99 -7.13
N SER A 46 -11.65 -21.02 -7.97
CA SER A 46 -12.06 -21.26 -9.36
C SER A 46 -10.93 -21.84 -10.22
N GLY A 47 -9.67 -21.78 -9.76
CA GLY A 47 -8.46 -22.14 -10.50
C GLY A 47 -7.84 -20.96 -11.26
N GLU A 48 -8.54 -19.82 -11.33
CA GLU A 48 -8.06 -18.63 -12.04
C GLU A 48 -6.77 -18.09 -11.36
N PRO A 49 -5.68 -17.90 -12.13
CA PRO A 49 -4.45 -17.34 -11.60
C PRO A 49 -4.51 -15.82 -11.54
N ILE A 50 -4.18 -15.28 -10.37
CA ILE A 50 -3.98 -13.86 -10.10
C ILE A 50 -2.49 -13.59 -9.96
N ILE A 51 -1.99 -12.64 -10.73
CA ILE A 51 -0.58 -12.25 -10.73
C ILE A 51 -0.43 -11.07 -9.79
N VAL A 52 0.43 -11.22 -8.78
CA VAL A 52 0.76 -10.16 -7.83
C VAL A 52 2.19 -9.70 -8.05
N ARG A 53 2.36 -8.40 -8.30
CA ARG A 53 3.64 -7.80 -8.69
C ARG A 53 3.76 -6.35 -8.18
N PRO A 54 4.97 -5.79 -8.10
CA PRO A 54 5.13 -4.35 -7.89
C PRO A 54 4.49 -3.56 -9.03
N ALA A 55 3.95 -2.39 -8.69
CA ALA A 55 3.46 -1.42 -9.67
C ALA A 55 4.52 -0.35 -9.94
N THR A 56 4.43 0.28 -11.11
CA THR A 56 5.24 1.44 -11.47
C THR A 56 4.39 2.72 -11.53
N LYS A 57 5.03 3.89 -11.44
CA LYS A 57 4.29 5.18 -11.36
C LYS A 57 3.50 5.49 -12.63
N ASP A 58 3.95 5.03 -13.79
CA ASP A 58 3.23 5.12 -15.06
C ASP A 58 1.90 4.34 -15.06
N GLU A 59 1.71 3.40 -14.13
CA GLU A 59 0.47 2.65 -13.95
C GLU A 59 -0.53 3.35 -13.02
N ALA A 60 -0.13 4.44 -12.36
CA ALA A 60 -1.01 5.21 -11.48
C ALA A 60 -2.32 5.68 -12.14
N PRO A 61 -2.35 6.12 -13.42
CA PRO A 61 -3.61 6.47 -14.09
C PRO A 61 -4.65 5.35 -14.07
N ALA A 62 -4.25 4.10 -14.31
CA ALA A 62 -5.18 2.96 -14.29
C ALA A 62 -5.71 2.66 -12.89
N MET A 63 -4.86 2.78 -11.86
CA MET A 63 -5.25 2.64 -10.46
C MET A 63 -6.22 3.75 -10.03
N LEU A 64 -5.90 5.01 -10.35
CA LEU A 64 -6.74 6.17 -10.02
C LEU A 64 -8.09 6.12 -10.74
N GLN A 65 -8.13 5.70 -12.01
CA GLN A 65 -9.37 5.49 -12.76
C GLN A 65 -10.26 4.43 -12.09
N THR A 66 -9.66 3.35 -11.59
CA THR A 66 -10.38 2.29 -10.88
C THR A 66 -10.92 2.81 -9.53
N LEU A 67 -10.06 3.40 -8.71
CA LEU A 67 -10.40 3.90 -7.37
C LEU A 67 -11.47 5.00 -7.40
N ARG A 68 -11.42 5.90 -8.40
CA ARG A 68 -12.40 6.97 -8.58
C ARG A 68 -13.83 6.46 -8.70
N GLN A 69 -14.03 5.25 -9.23
CA GLN A 69 -15.37 4.68 -9.36
C GLN A 69 -15.94 4.23 -8.01
N LEU A 70 -15.10 4.04 -6.98
CA LEU A 70 -15.50 3.52 -5.68
C LEU A 70 -15.69 4.58 -4.59
N ILE A 71 -15.35 5.85 -4.85
CA ILE A 71 -15.47 6.92 -3.84
C ILE A 71 -16.92 7.35 -3.56
N ASP A 72 -17.86 6.88 -4.37
CA ASP A 72 -19.29 7.18 -4.22
C ASP A 72 -19.84 6.58 -2.92
N PRO A 73 -20.64 7.34 -2.13
CA PRO A 73 -21.26 6.85 -0.89
C PRO A 73 -22.07 5.56 -1.03
N LYS A 74 -22.54 5.19 -2.22
CA LYS A 74 -23.23 3.90 -2.42
C LYS A 74 -22.34 2.68 -2.13
N TYR A 75 -21.02 2.86 -2.04
CA TYR A 75 -20.05 1.83 -1.67
C TYR A 75 -19.64 1.92 -0.19
N ASP A 76 -20.54 2.34 0.70
CA ASP A 76 -20.21 2.62 2.10
C ASP A 76 -19.99 1.41 3.00
N LYS A 77 -20.52 0.25 2.61
CA LYS A 77 -20.41 -0.95 3.43
C LYS A 77 -18.96 -1.36 3.67
N ASP A 78 -18.67 -1.68 4.93
CA ASP A 78 -17.32 -1.90 5.45
C ASP A 78 -16.35 -0.73 5.19
N PHE A 79 -16.88 0.49 5.02
CA PHE A 79 -16.15 1.72 4.73
C PHE A 79 -15.44 1.72 3.37
N TYR A 80 -15.90 0.93 2.39
CA TYR A 80 -15.20 0.77 1.10
C TYR A 80 -14.97 2.09 0.36
N HIS A 81 -15.97 2.96 0.31
CA HIS A 81 -15.85 4.32 -0.26
C HIS A 81 -14.75 5.16 0.42
N LEU A 82 -14.69 5.16 1.75
CA LEU A 82 -13.68 5.91 2.52
C LEU A 82 -12.28 5.32 2.30
N VAL A 83 -12.16 4.00 2.33
CA VAL A 83 -10.92 3.29 2.00
C VAL A 83 -10.49 3.61 0.58
N ALA A 84 -11.41 3.68 -0.38
CA ALA A 84 -11.13 4.06 -1.75
C ALA A 84 -10.65 5.52 -1.86
N VAL A 85 -11.27 6.46 -1.15
CA VAL A 85 -10.84 7.87 -1.11
C VAL A 85 -9.42 8.01 -0.57
N ARG A 86 -9.13 7.35 0.56
CA ARG A 86 -7.77 7.38 1.15
C ARG A 86 -6.74 6.74 0.23
N THR A 87 -7.06 5.56 -0.31
CA THR A 87 -6.19 4.86 -1.27
C THR A 87 -5.96 5.72 -2.52
N TYR A 88 -6.99 6.39 -3.04
CA TYR A 88 -6.88 7.31 -4.17
C TYR A 88 -5.89 8.45 -3.86
N SER A 89 -6.04 9.08 -2.69
CA SER A 89 -5.13 10.13 -2.25
C SER A 89 -3.69 9.63 -2.11
N GLU A 90 -3.49 8.42 -1.59
CA GLU A 90 -2.16 7.83 -1.40
C GLU A 90 -1.48 7.49 -2.73
N ILE A 91 -2.21 6.90 -3.68
CA ILE A 91 -1.69 6.61 -5.03
C ILE A 91 -1.39 7.91 -5.78
N LEU A 92 -2.25 8.92 -5.67
CA LEU A 92 -2.01 10.24 -6.26
C LEU A 92 -0.75 10.89 -5.66
N ALA A 93 -0.61 10.87 -4.34
CA ALA A 93 0.57 11.38 -3.65
C ALA A 93 1.85 10.60 -4.04
N TRP A 94 1.76 9.27 -4.17
CA TRP A 94 2.88 8.44 -4.62
C TRP A 94 3.31 8.78 -6.05
N ALA A 95 2.36 8.89 -6.98
CA ALA A 95 2.63 9.27 -8.37
C ALA A 95 3.25 10.68 -8.49
N GLN A 96 2.89 11.59 -7.58
CA GLN A 96 3.35 12.99 -7.57
C GLN A 96 4.53 13.24 -6.63
N ASN A 97 5.18 12.21 -6.09
CA ASN A 97 6.31 12.35 -5.14
C ASN A 97 5.98 13.14 -3.86
N ARG A 98 4.71 13.10 -3.42
CA ARG A 98 4.24 13.66 -2.15
C ARG A 98 4.15 12.63 -1.03
N LEU A 99 4.35 11.35 -1.35
CA LEU A 99 4.49 10.25 -0.39
C LEU A 99 5.93 9.74 -0.40
N LYS A 100 6.69 10.02 0.66
CA LYS A 100 8.07 9.54 0.79
C LYS A 100 8.09 8.04 1.13
N ASP A 101 9.01 7.32 0.48
CA ASP A 101 9.28 5.90 0.75
C ASP A 101 8.03 5.00 0.63
N GLY A 102 7.08 5.39 -0.23
CA GLY A 102 5.87 4.63 -0.53
C GLY A 102 6.10 3.53 -1.56
N TYR A 103 5.39 2.41 -1.39
CA TYR A 103 5.50 1.24 -2.24
C TYR A 103 4.11 0.69 -2.57
N VAL A 104 3.91 0.26 -3.82
CA VAL A 104 2.62 -0.22 -4.33
C VAL A 104 2.78 -1.61 -4.93
N ILE A 105 1.90 -2.52 -4.53
CA ILE A 105 1.77 -3.88 -5.07
C ILE A 105 0.36 -4.02 -5.64
N VAL A 106 0.27 -4.54 -6.87
CA VAL A 106 -1.00 -4.77 -7.57
C VAL A 106 -1.24 -6.27 -7.76
N ALA A 107 -2.51 -6.67 -7.67
CA ALA A 107 -3.01 -7.93 -8.19
C ALA A 107 -3.69 -7.69 -9.53
N THR A 108 -3.42 -8.56 -10.50
CA THR A 108 -4.03 -8.53 -11.83
C THR A 108 -4.51 -9.91 -12.25
N ASN A 109 -5.51 -9.97 -13.12
CA ASN A 109 -5.79 -11.21 -13.86
C ASN A 109 -4.70 -11.43 -14.94
N THR A 110 -4.80 -12.52 -15.69
CA THR A 110 -3.85 -12.87 -16.75
C THR A 110 -3.81 -11.90 -17.93
N GLU A 111 -4.77 -10.98 -18.03
CA GLU A 111 -4.87 -9.98 -19.08
C GLU A 111 -4.46 -8.57 -18.61
N GLY A 112 -3.98 -8.44 -17.37
CA GLY A 112 -3.57 -7.17 -16.78
C GLY A 112 -4.69 -6.31 -16.22
N GLU A 113 -5.92 -6.81 -16.13
CA GLU A 113 -7.01 -6.12 -15.42
C GLU A 113 -6.70 -6.06 -13.92
N LEU A 114 -6.76 -4.86 -13.36
CA LEU A 114 -6.54 -4.62 -11.94
C LEU A 114 -7.62 -5.32 -11.10
N MET A 115 -7.17 -6.16 -10.18
CA MET A 115 -8.01 -6.99 -9.30
C MET A 115 -8.03 -6.50 -7.86
N GLY A 116 -6.95 -5.86 -7.45
CA GLY A 116 -6.77 -5.26 -6.14
C GLY A 116 -5.41 -4.62 -6.05
N LEU A 117 -5.21 -3.79 -5.04
CA LEU A 117 -3.92 -3.18 -4.78
C LEU A 117 -3.71 -2.97 -3.28
N VAL A 118 -2.44 -2.90 -2.92
CA VAL A 118 -2.02 -2.59 -1.57
C VAL A 118 -0.82 -1.68 -1.61
N ASN A 119 -0.72 -0.89 -0.55
CA ASN A 119 0.39 0.01 -0.36
C ASN A 119 0.82 0.05 1.11
N HIS A 120 2.05 0.50 1.28
CA HIS A 120 2.73 0.73 2.54
C HIS A 120 3.85 1.73 2.32
N ARG A 121 4.39 2.27 3.41
CA ARG A 121 5.54 3.16 3.37
C ARG A 121 6.51 2.87 4.49
N PHE A 122 7.78 3.20 4.27
CA PHE A 122 8.81 3.04 5.27
C PHE A 122 8.98 4.34 6.05
N VAL A 123 8.94 4.26 7.38
CA VAL A 123 9.21 5.40 8.26
C VAL A 123 10.71 5.58 8.38
N ASN A 124 11.40 4.45 8.58
CA ASN A 124 12.83 4.30 8.72
C ASN A 124 13.19 2.81 8.49
N GLU A 125 14.43 2.44 8.79
CA GLU A 125 14.95 1.07 8.61
C GLU A 125 14.28 0.03 9.52
N GLU A 126 13.65 0.49 10.60
CA GLU A 126 13.06 -0.36 11.63
C GLU A 126 11.57 -0.57 11.42
N ILE A 127 10.85 0.41 10.85
CA ILE A 127 9.39 0.47 10.87
C ILE A 127 8.83 0.69 9.46
N CYS A 128 7.94 -0.22 9.08
CA CYS A 128 7.08 -0.06 7.91
C CYS A 128 5.62 0.13 8.34
N ILE A 129 4.93 1.10 7.74
CA ILE A 129 3.52 1.40 7.99
C ILE A 129 2.66 0.87 6.84
N SER A 130 1.66 0.08 7.19
CA SER A 130 0.53 -0.28 6.36
C SER A 130 -0.28 0.96 6.01
N LEU A 131 -0.41 1.23 4.73
CA LEU A 131 -1.49 2.04 4.21
C LEU A 131 -2.67 1.09 3.92
N HIS A 132 -3.28 1.17 2.74
CA HIS A 132 -4.51 0.46 2.44
C HIS A 132 -4.32 -0.90 1.79
N THR A 133 -5.43 -1.65 1.83
CA THR A 133 -5.63 -2.86 1.06
C THR A 133 -7.04 -2.85 0.55
N ILE A 134 -7.19 -2.87 -0.78
CA ILE A 134 -8.49 -2.81 -1.44
C ILE A 134 -8.51 -3.81 -2.60
N VAL A 135 -9.65 -4.46 -2.80
CA VAL A 135 -9.89 -5.36 -3.92
C VAL A 135 -11.12 -4.92 -4.70
N PHE A 136 -11.08 -5.06 -6.02
CA PHE A 136 -12.14 -4.58 -6.92
C PHE A 136 -13.10 -5.69 -7.34
N LYS A 137 -12.70 -6.94 -7.10
CA LYS A 137 -13.61 -8.10 -7.04
C LYS A 137 -13.35 -8.80 -5.71
N ARG A 138 -14.38 -9.03 -4.89
CA ARG A 138 -14.29 -9.77 -3.61
C ARG A 138 -14.09 -11.27 -3.89
N ALA A 139 -12.96 -11.61 -4.48
CA ALA A 139 -12.56 -12.99 -4.72
C ALA A 139 -11.90 -13.55 -3.45
N GLU A 140 -12.51 -14.57 -2.86
CA GLU A 140 -11.82 -15.75 -2.28
C GLU A 140 -10.54 -15.50 -1.46
N ARG A 141 -10.56 -14.53 -0.53
CA ARG A 141 -9.42 -14.15 0.35
C ARG A 141 -8.30 -13.34 -0.32
N LEU A 142 -8.49 -12.82 -1.53
CA LEU A 142 -7.51 -11.97 -2.22
C LEU A 142 -7.06 -10.77 -1.37
N GLY A 143 -7.97 -10.12 -0.63
CA GLY A 143 -7.58 -9.03 0.27
C GLY A 143 -6.63 -9.47 1.39
N LEU A 144 -6.83 -10.67 1.95
CA LEU A 144 -5.95 -11.23 2.98
C LEU A 144 -4.60 -11.66 2.38
N PHE A 145 -4.62 -12.23 1.17
CA PHE A 145 -3.42 -12.57 0.40
C PHE A 145 -2.56 -11.34 0.13
N LEU A 146 -3.19 -10.27 -0.33
CA LEU A 146 -2.53 -9.02 -0.65
C LEU A 146 -2.00 -8.31 0.60
N TYR A 147 -2.75 -8.32 1.70
CA TYR A 147 -2.25 -7.80 2.98
C TYR A 147 -1.00 -8.58 3.45
N ALA A 148 -1.00 -9.91 3.31
CA ALA A 148 0.17 -10.72 3.61
C ALA A 148 1.35 -10.42 2.66
N ALA A 149 1.10 -10.11 1.39
CA ALA A 149 2.16 -9.76 0.43
C ALA A 149 2.93 -8.49 0.81
N LYS A 150 2.25 -7.45 1.34
CA LYS A 150 2.96 -6.25 1.81
C LYS A 150 3.72 -6.45 3.11
N ILE A 151 3.23 -7.31 4.01
CA ILE A 151 3.98 -7.72 5.21
C ILE A 151 5.24 -8.51 4.80
N GLU A 152 5.10 -9.46 3.88
CA GLU A 152 6.21 -10.23 3.30
C GLU A 152 7.24 -9.30 2.68
N HIS A 153 6.81 -8.29 1.91
CA HIS A 153 7.72 -7.28 1.37
C HIS A 153 8.50 -6.54 2.47
N ALA A 154 7.82 -6.08 3.52
CA ALA A 154 8.46 -5.34 4.60
C ALA A 154 9.50 -6.20 5.35
N PHE A 155 9.16 -7.44 5.73
CA PHE A 155 10.03 -8.29 6.55
C PHE A 155 11.05 -9.11 5.75
N ASP A 156 10.61 -9.78 4.69
CA ASP A 156 11.45 -10.76 3.98
C ASP A 156 12.27 -10.11 2.86
N VAL A 157 11.77 -9.04 2.23
CA VAL A 157 12.45 -8.38 1.09
C VAL A 157 13.27 -7.19 1.58
N VAL A 158 12.63 -6.26 2.30
CA VAL A 158 13.31 -5.05 2.79
C VAL A 158 14.10 -5.34 4.05
N GLY A 159 13.45 -5.97 5.03
CA GLY A 159 14.06 -6.32 6.31
C GLY A 159 13.86 -5.26 7.37
N VAL A 160 12.62 -4.82 7.61
CA VAL A 160 12.25 -4.01 8.79
C VAL A 160 12.06 -4.88 10.04
N ASN A 161 11.95 -4.27 11.21
CA ASN A 161 11.75 -4.96 12.48
C ASN A 161 10.32 -4.90 13.00
N GLU A 162 9.55 -3.89 12.60
CA GLU A 162 8.13 -3.77 12.91
C GLU A 162 7.29 -3.41 11.69
N TRP A 163 6.11 -4.03 11.63
CA TRP A 163 5.03 -3.71 10.71
C TRP A 163 3.91 -3.07 11.50
N TRP A 164 3.55 -1.83 11.17
CA TRP A 164 2.49 -1.07 11.84
C TRP A 164 1.26 -1.02 10.94
N ALA A 165 0.07 -1.12 11.52
CA ALA A 165 -1.19 -1.05 10.82
C ALA A 165 -2.24 -0.34 11.66
N THR A 166 -3.27 0.14 10.98
CA THR A 166 -4.52 0.52 11.63
C THR A 166 -5.69 -0.10 10.88
N PHE A 167 -6.76 -0.38 11.60
CA PHE A 167 -7.92 -1.07 11.06
C PHE A 167 -9.15 -0.17 11.17
N GLU A 168 -9.56 0.41 10.04
CA GLU A 168 -10.67 1.36 9.97
C GLU A 168 -12.06 0.69 9.85
N SER A 169 -12.11 -0.64 9.76
CA SER A 169 -13.35 -1.40 9.69
C SER A 169 -13.30 -2.67 10.55
N PRO A 170 -14.47 -3.19 10.99
CA PRO A 170 -14.55 -4.48 11.67
C PRO A 170 -13.93 -5.63 10.84
N PHE A 171 -14.03 -5.56 9.51
CA PHE A 171 -13.40 -6.53 8.61
C PHE A 171 -11.87 -6.46 8.69
N GLY A 172 -11.30 -5.25 8.64
CA GLY A 172 -9.87 -5.03 8.84
C GLY A 172 -9.40 -5.51 10.22
N PHE A 173 -10.16 -5.19 11.27
CA PHE A 173 -9.84 -5.60 12.64
C PHE A 173 -9.80 -7.12 12.79
N ARG A 174 -10.78 -7.82 12.20
CA ARG A 174 -10.82 -9.29 12.16
C ARG A 174 -9.57 -9.89 11.49
N MET A 175 -9.03 -9.24 10.46
CA MET A 175 -7.78 -9.65 9.83
C MET A 175 -6.58 -9.43 10.75
N GLY A 176 -6.50 -8.27 11.41
CA GLY A 176 -5.46 -7.97 12.39
C GLY A 176 -5.40 -9.00 13.52
N PHE A 177 -6.57 -9.33 14.07
CA PHE A 177 -6.72 -10.35 15.11
C PHE A 177 -6.24 -11.74 14.65
N ARG A 178 -6.61 -12.16 13.42
CA ARG A 178 -6.15 -13.45 12.85
C ARG A 178 -4.64 -13.53 12.68
N LEU A 179 -4.00 -12.41 12.38
CA LEU A 179 -2.55 -12.31 12.22
C LEU A 179 -1.85 -11.89 13.52
N GLN A 180 -2.53 -12.01 14.67
CA GLN A 180 -1.97 -11.81 16.00
C GLN A 180 -1.32 -10.44 16.20
N HIS A 181 -1.88 -9.38 15.61
CA HIS A 181 -1.36 -8.04 15.85
C HIS A 181 -1.50 -7.66 17.33
N THR A 182 -0.47 -7.02 17.87
CA THR A 182 -0.48 -6.43 19.21
C THR A 182 -0.76 -4.93 19.11
N THR A 183 -1.18 -4.26 20.19
CA THR A 183 -1.42 -2.81 20.17
C THR A 183 -0.27 -2.02 20.82
N LYS A 184 0.09 -0.87 20.25
CA LYS A 184 0.92 0.14 20.93
C LYS A 184 0.08 0.98 21.91
N PRO A 185 0.70 1.68 22.87
CA PRO A 185 0.00 2.58 23.80
C PRO A 185 -0.79 3.67 23.07
N TRP A 186 -2.04 3.89 23.48
CA TRP A 186 -2.92 4.92 22.96
C TRP A 186 -3.35 5.85 24.10
N PRO A 187 -3.36 7.19 23.91
CA PRO A 187 -3.17 7.93 22.65
C PRO A 187 -1.72 8.33 22.31
N GLN A 188 -0.71 7.80 23.02
CA GLN A 188 0.69 8.21 22.88
C GLN A 188 1.28 7.86 21.52
N VAL A 189 0.87 6.73 20.93
CA VAL A 189 1.27 6.30 19.59
C VAL A 189 0.03 6.25 18.71
N GLN A 190 0.01 7.09 17.67
CA GLN A 190 -1.10 7.19 16.73
C GLN A 190 -0.65 6.82 15.33
N HIS A 191 -1.57 6.21 14.57
CA HIS A 191 -1.36 6.00 13.15
C HIS A 191 -1.52 7.31 12.38
N GLU A 192 -0.85 7.43 11.23
CA GLU A 192 -0.92 8.61 10.35
C GLU A 192 -2.32 8.91 9.79
N LEU A 193 -3.29 8.01 9.99
CA LEU A 193 -4.69 8.23 9.60
C LEU A 193 -5.51 8.98 10.66
N GLY A 194 -4.89 9.43 11.76
CA GLY A 194 -5.42 10.48 12.63
C GLY A 194 -6.28 10.02 13.81
N GLY A 195 -5.78 9.10 14.64
CA GLY A 195 -6.33 8.86 15.99
C GLY A 195 -6.68 7.41 16.33
N ALA A 196 -6.65 6.51 15.36
CA ALA A 196 -6.84 5.08 15.61
C ALA A 196 -5.59 4.44 16.25
N ARG A 197 -5.81 3.35 17.01
CA ARG A 197 -4.73 2.57 17.62
C ARG A 197 -3.78 2.06 16.54
N VAL A 198 -2.48 2.05 16.86
CA VAL A 198 -1.48 1.32 16.08
C VAL A 198 -1.49 -0.13 16.54
N TYR A 199 -1.78 -1.00 15.58
CA TYR A 199 -1.58 -2.43 15.67
C TYR A 199 -0.23 -2.76 15.04
N TYR A 200 0.52 -3.71 15.60
CA TYR A 200 1.83 -4.05 15.06
C TYR A 200 2.14 -5.54 15.12
N ILE A 201 3.04 -5.94 14.23
CA ILE A 201 3.73 -7.24 14.21
C ILE A 201 5.23 -6.97 14.29
N THR A 202 5.97 -7.73 15.09
CA THR A 202 7.44 -7.74 15.06
C THR A 202 7.98 -8.77 14.08
N ARG A 203 9.23 -8.61 13.62
CA ARG A 203 9.90 -9.63 12.80
C ARG A 203 9.92 -11.01 13.49
N GLU A 204 10.05 -11.03 14.82
CA GLU A 204 9.98 -12.27 15.59
C GLU A 204 8.61 -12.94 15.48
N GLN A 205 7.52 -12.19 15.68
CA GLN A 205 6.15 -12.68 15.51
C GLN A 205 5.92 -13.15 14.07
N TRP A 206 6.42 -12.38 13.08
CA TRP A 206 6.38 -12.76 11.68
C TRP A 206 6.98 -14.15 11.44
N ASN A 207 8.22 -14.36 11.89
CA ASN A 207 8.94 -15.60 11.67
C ASN A 207 8.38 -16.78 12.48
N LYS A 208 7.97 -16.56 13.72
CA LYS A 208 7.56 -17.62 14.64
C LYS A 208 6.12 -18.10 14.43
N SER A 209 5.18 -17.21 14.14
CA SER A 209 3.75 -17.56 14.11
C SER A 209 2.99 -17.07 12.89
N VAL A 210 3.18 -15.82 12.46
CA VAL A 210 2.37 -15.24 11.37
C VAL A 210 2.70 -15.88 10.03
N LYS A 211 3.96 -15.92 9.62
CA LYS A 211 4.41 -16.52 8.35
C LYS A 211 4.08 -18.02 8.27
N PRO A 212 4.33 -18.85 9.31
CA PRO A 212 3.87 -20.23 9.32
C PRO A 212 2.36 -20.38 9.16
N TYR A 213 1.56 -19.54 9.84
CA TYR A 213 0.10 -19.57 9.74
C TYR A 213 -0.38 -19.23 8.33
N ILE A 214 0.07 -18.12 7.74
CA ILE A 214 -0.37 -17.73 6.39
C ILE A 214 0.10 -18.74 5.33
N THR A 215 1.25 -19.39 5.56
CA THR A 215 1.74 -20.48 4.70
C THR A 215 0.82 -21.69 4.75
N SER A 216 0.40 -22.11 5.95
CA SER A 216 -0.46 -23.30 6.12
C SER A 216 -1.85 -23.12 5.51
N ILE A 217 -2.32 -21.87 5.36
CA ILE A 217 -3.60 -21.55 4.70
C ILE A 217 -3.45 -21.08 3.25
N GLY A 218 -2.26 -21.25 2.65
CA GLY A 218 -2.01 -21.05 1.22
C GLY A 218 -1.90 -19.59 0.77
N LEU A 219 -1.52 -18.66 1.66
CA LEU A 219 -1.45 -17.23 1.35
C LEU A 219 -0.04 -16.73 0.96
N MET A 220 0.94 -17.62 0.85
CA MET A 220 2.28 -17.26 0.37
C MET A 220 2.38 -17.20 -1.15
N GLY A 221 1.47 -17.86 -1.87
CA GLY A 221 1.44 -17.92 -3.33
C GLY A 221 2.57 -18.78 -3.92
N GLU A 222 2.60 -18.86 -5.24
CA GLU A 222 3.55 -19.65 -6.02
C GLU A 222 4.56 -18.75 -6.75
N ARG A 223 5.81 -19.19 -6.81
CA ARG A 223 6.90 -18.54 -7.57
C ARG A 223 7.73 -19.61 -8.30
N PRO A 224 8.39 -19.28 -9.42
CA PRO A 224 8.36 -18.00 -10.13
C PRO A 224 7.06 -17.79 -10.93
N VAL A 225 6.76 -16.54 -11.29
CA VAL A 225 5.71 -16.23 -12.29
C VAL A 225 6.31 -16.43 -13.68
N PRO A 226 5.68 -17.19 -14.59
CA PRO A 226 6.12 -17.29 -15.99
C PRO A 226 6.24 -15.91 -16.65
N GLU A 227 7.31 -15.68 -17.40
CA GLU A 227 7.63 -14.37 -17.97
C GLU A 227 6.57 -13.90 -18.98
N ASP A 228 6.01 -14.82 -19.76
CA ASP A 228 4.92 -14.54 -20.70
C ASP A 228 3.63 -14.10 -19.98
N MET A 229 3.34 -14.71 -18.82
CA MET A 229 2.22 -14.33 -17.97
C MET A 229 2.45 -12.94 -17.36
N LEU A 230 3.66 -12.67 -16.86
CA LEU A 230 4.00 -11.37 -16.28
C LEU A 230 3.91 -10.24 -17.32
N LYS A 231 4.43 -10.46 -18.55
CA LYS A 231 4.36 -9.50 -19.65
C LYS A 231 2.93 -9.11 -20.01
N LYS A 232 1.98 -10.06 -19.98
CA LYS A 232 0.56 -9.79 -20.26
C LYS A 232 -0.12 -8.90 -19.22
N THR A 233 0.47 -8.76 -18.03
CA THR A 233 -0.05 -7.87 -16.99
C THR A 233 0.34 -6.40 -17.19
N ILE A 234 1.10 -6.10 -18.24
CA ILE A 234 1.63 -4.77 -18.56
C ILE A 234 1.17 -4.41 -20.00
N PRO A 235 0.55 -3.23 -20.23
CA PRO A 235 0.23 -2.21 -19.25
C PRO A 235 -0.91 -2.64 -18.30
N LEU A 236 -0.90 -2.09 -17.08
CA LEU A 236 -2.01 -2.26 -16.15
C LEU A 236 -3.30 -1.68 -16.73
N LYS A 237 -4.38 -2.47 -16.74
CA LYS A 237 -5.70 -2.05 -17.20
C LYS A 237 -6.60 -1.73 -16.00
N PRO A 238 -7.40 -0.66 -16.07
CA PRO A 238 -8.42 -0.38 -15.06
C PRO A 238 -9.41 -1.53 -14.92
N THR A 239 -10.00 -1.69 -13.74
CA THR A 239 -11.08 -2.66 -13.55
C THR A 239 -12.31 -2.26 -14.38
N SER A 240 -12.79 -3.16 -15.23
CA SER A 240 -13.98 -2.94 -16.06
C SER A 240 -15.29 -3.23 -15.31
N LYS A 241 -15.28 -4.21 -14.40
CA LYS A 241 -16.43 -4.64 -13.63
C LYS A 241 -16.06 -4.83 -12.16
N PHE A 242 -16.76 -4.12 -11.29
CA PHE A 242 -16.61 -4.28 -9.85
C PHE A 242 -17.53 -5.39 -9.35
N GLU A 243 -16.96 -6.31 -8.59
CA GLU A 243 -17.70 -7.37 -7.90
C GLU A 243 -17.44 -7.21 -6.40
N ILE A 244 -17.72 -6.00 -5.94
CA ILE A 244 -17.69 -5.61 -4.53
C ILE A 244 -19.09 -5.64 -3.90
N GLU A 245 -20.11 -5.94 -4.71
CA GLU A 245 -21.50 -6.05 -4.28
C GLU A 245 -21.70 -7.22 -3.32
N PHE A 246 -22.68 -7.03 -2.46
CA PHE A 246 -22.92 -7.76 -1.24
C PHE A 246 -24.18 -8.59 -1.30
#